data_AF-A0A2V9UT95-F1
#
_entry.id   AF-A0A2V9UT95-F1
#
_cell.length_a   1.000
_cell.length_b   1.000
_cell.length_c   1.000
_cell.angle_alpha   90.00
_cell.angle_beta   90.00
_cell.angle_gamma   90.00
#
_symmetry.space_group_name_H-M   'P 1'
#
loop_
_entity.id
_entity.type
_entity.pdbx_description
1 polymer ?
#
loop_
_entity_poly.entity_id
_entity_poly.type
_entity_poly.pdbx_seq_one_letter_code
_entity_poly.pdbx_strand_id
1 'polypeptide(L)'
;MEPLKVGSRTVGDHIRSKIAEARRQVQYGAKQGIPSVLVIYNNLDPLHLFGTEDHDFITAMYGEYTLLLDRESNKAVDYFQGRNQSLGAAKNTSFSAVGRLYPVRGKLGVTLFENAFAKVKLPFDALPSCFEVKKTEITRSQYV
;
A
#
# COMPACT_ATOMS: atom_id res chain seq x y z
N MET A 1 5.56 -30.23 -21.92
CA MET A 1 5.60 -29.48 -20.66
C MET A 1 5.39 -28.03 -21.03
N GLU A 2 4.19 -27.48 -20.82
CA GLU A 2 3.93 -26.08 -21.18
C GLU A 2 4.69 -25.14 -20.22
N PRO A 3 5.32 -24.07 -20.73
CA PRO A 3 5.96 -23.09 -19.88
C PRO A 3 4.90 -22.43 -19.00
N LEU A 4 5.13 -22.43 -17.69
CA LEU A 4 4.34 -21.64 -16.74
C LEU A 4 4.33 -20.20 -17.25
N LYS A 5 3.15 -19.72 -17.64
CA LYS A 5 2.93 -18.34 -18.10
C LYS A 5 3.14 -17.43 -16.90
N VAL A 6 4.39 -17.05 -16.63
CA VAL A 6 4.76 -16.03 -15.66
C VAL A 6 4.21 -14.73 -16.21
N GLY A 7 2.98 -14.39 -15.83
CA GLY A 7 2.42 -13.10 -16.15
C GLY A 7 3.39 -12.04 -15.62
N SER A 8 3.93 -11.21 -16.50
CA SER A 8 4.60 -9.97 -16.13
C SER A 8 3.61 -9.11 -15.34
N ARG A 9 3.53 -9.30 -14.03
CA ARG A 9 2.62 -8.58 -13.16
C ARG A 9 3.45 -7.57 -12.37
N THR A 10 3.20 -6.29 -12.59
CA THR A 10 3.91 -5.20 -11.91
C THR A 10 3.56 -5.21 -10.42
N VAL A 11 4.56 -5.06 -9.56
CA VAL A 11 4.37 -5.00 -8.11
C VAL A 11 3.34 -3.94 -7.74
N GLY A 12 2.38 -4.31 -6.90
CA GLY A 12 1.33 -3.42 -6.42
C GLY A 12 0.18 -3.15 -7.40
N ASP A 13 0.19 -3.68 -8.63
CA ASP A 13 -0.89 -3.43 -9.61
C ASP A 13 -2.27 -3.83 -9.06
N HIS A 14 -2.35 -4.99 -8.41
CA HIS A 14 -3.59 -5.48 -7.82
C HIS A 14 -4.14 -4.50 -6.77
N ILE A 15 -3.27 -4.07 -5.85
CA ILE A 15 -3.63 -3.14 -4.78
C ILE A 15 -4.03 -1.78 -5.34
N ARG A 16 -3.31 -1.26 -6.34
CA ARG A 16 -3.65 -0.01 -7.04
C ARG A 16 -5.05 -0.06 -7.66
N SER A 17 -5.38 -1.17 -8.33
CA SER A 17 -6.72 -1.38 -8.89
C SER A 17 -7.79 -1.28 -7.82
N LYS A 18 -7.59 -1.93 -6.66
CA LYS A 18 -8.56 -1.89 -5.55
C LYS A 18 -8.69 -0.51 -4.90
N ILE A 19 -7.58 0.23 -4.76
CA ILE A 19 -7.62 1.62 -4.29
C ILE A 19 -8.43 2.49 -5.27
N ALA A 20 -8.22 2.31 -6.58
CA ALA A 20 -8.94 3.06 -7.61
C ALA A 20 -10.45 2.75 -7.59
N GLU A 21 -10.83 1.47 -7.49
CA GLU A 21 -12.23 1.01 -7.39
C GLU A 21 -12.94 1.62 -6.17
N ALA A 22 -12.30 1.62 -5.00
CA ALA A 22 -12.91 2.09 -3.75
C ALA A 22 -12.91 3.63 -3.57
N ARG A 23 -12.17 4.36 -4.43
CA ARG A 23 -11.86 5.78 -4.23
C ARG A 23 -13.08 6.66 -3.96
N ARG A 24 -14.15 6.51 -4.76
CA ARG A 24 -15.33 7.39 -4.65
C ARG A 24 -16.07 7.21 -3.32
N GLN A 25 -16.19 5.97 -2.85
CA GLN A 25 -16.86 5.66 -1.59
C GLN A 25 -16.09 6.24 -0.41
N VAL A 26 -14.77 6.05 -0.40
CA VAL A 26 -13.92 6.52 0.69
C VAL A 26 -13.80 8.05 0.71
N GLN A 27 -13.82 8.71 -0.45
CA GLN A 27 -13.85 10.17 -0.53
C GLN A 27 -15.09 10.78 0.14
N TYR A 28 -16.24 10.10 0.10
CA TYR A 28 -17.44 10.56 0.79
C TYR A 28 -17.22 10.54 2.32
N GLY A 29 -16.71 9.42 2.87
CA GLY A 29 -16.40 9.31 4.30
C GLY A 29 -15.40 10.36 4.79
N ALA A 30 -14.33 10.58 4.02
CA ALA A 30 -13.31 11.57 4.36
C ALA A 30 -13.85 13.03 4.36
N LYS A 31 -14.86 13.35 3.53
CA LYS A 31 -15.54 14.66 3.57
C LYS A 31 -16.37 14.84 4.84
N GLN A 32 -16.88 13.75 5.40
CA GLN A 32 -17.65 13.74 6.65
C GLN A 32 -16.76 13.60 7.90
N GLY A 33 -15.42 13.59 7.74
CA GLY A 33 -14.50 13.42 8.88
C GLY A 33 -14.45 11.99 9.42
N ILE A 34 -14.89 11.00 8.65
CA ILE A 34 -14.96 9.60 9.07
C ILE A 34 -13.70 8.85 8.58
N PRO A 35 -12.90 8.24 9.48
CA PRO A 35 -11.75 7.45 9.07
C PRO A 35 -12.20 6.21 8.30
N SER A 36 -11.48 5.90 7.22
CA SER A 36 -11.87 4.84 6.29
C SER A 36 -10.70 3.92 6.00
N VAL A 37 -10.94 2.61 6.10
CA VAL A 37 -9.95 1.56 5.85
C VAL A 37 -10.45 0.68 4.71
N LEU A 38 -9.64 0.52 3.67
CA LEU A 38 -9.94 -0.44 2.60
C LEU A 38 -9.31 -1.79 2.93
N VAL A 39 -10.11 -2.81 3.22
CA VAL A 39 -9.61 -4.17 3.50
C VAL A 39 -9.71 -5.03 2.24
N ILE A 40 -8.59 -5.60 1.81
CA ILE A 40 -8.47 -6.41 0.58
C ILE A 40 -8.21 -7.86 0.98
N TYR A 41 -9.04 -8.76 0.44
CA TYR A 41 -8.82 -10.20 0.53
C TYR A 41 -8.31 -10.74 -0.80
N ASN A 42 -7.20 -11.47 -0.78
CA ASN A 42 -6.64 -12.06 -1.99
C ASN A 42 -7.35 -13.36 -2.33
N ASN A 43 -8.18 -13.34 -3.37
CA ASN A 43 -8.77 -14.53 -3.97
C ASN A 43 -8.07 -14.96 -5.26
N LEU A 44 -7.01 -14.25 -5.67
CA LEU A 44 -6.33 -14.47 -6.95
C LEU A 44 -5.27 -15.57 -6.88
N ASP A 45 -4.69 -15.78 -5.70
CA ASP A 45 -3.69 -16.79 -5.44
C ASP A 45 -4.07 -17.58 -4.17
N PRO A 46 -4.40 -18.88 -4.29
CA PRO A 46 -4.71 -19.73 -3.14
C PRO A 46 -3.58 -19.83 -2.11
N LEU A 47 -2.34 -19.59 -2.54
CA LEU A 47 -1.18 -19.61 -1.65
C LEU A 47 -0.87 -18.22 -1.06
N HIS A 48 -1.57 -17.17 -1.52
CA HIS A 48 -1.35 -15.77 -1.11
C HIS A 48 0.10 -15.30 -1.26
N LEU A 49 0.88 -15.92 -2.17
CA LEU A 49 2.28 -15.62 -2.43
C LEU A 49 2.45 -14.43 -3.40
N PHE A 50 1.37 -13.89 -3.94
CA PHE A 50 1.43 -12.80 -4.90
C PHE A 50 0.26 -11.82 -4.81
N GLY A 51 0.53 -10.52 -4.98
CA GLY A 51 -0.48 -9.47 -5.16
C GLY A 51 -1.05 -8.91 -3.87
N THR A 52 -0.67 -9.48 -2.73
CA THR A 52 -0.95 -8.97 -1.39
C THR A 52 0.25 -9.13 -0.47
N GLU A 53 1.49 -9.13 -0.98
CA GLU A 53 2.67 -9.07 -0.10
C GLU A 53 2.85 -7.65 0.44
N ASP A 54 3.63 -7.46 1.51
CA ASP A 54 3.83 -6.11 2.08
C ASP A 54 4.37 -5.12 1.04
N HIS A 55 5.29 -5.59 0.18
CA HIS A 55 5.85 -4.79 -0.89
C HIS A 55 4.79 -4.35 -1.91
N ASP A 56 3.79 -5.20 -2.22
CA ASP A 56 2.67 -4.79 -3.09
C ASP A 56 1.89 -3.61 -2.51
N PHE A 57 1.64 -3.62 -1.20
CA PHE A 57 0.94 -2.51 -0.53
C PHE A 57 1.79 -1.25 -0.50
N ILE A 58 3.05 -1.34 -0.07
CA ILE A 58 3.95 -0.19 0.02
C ILE A 58 4.16 0.43 -1.37
N THR A 59 4.47 -0.38 -2.39
CA THR A 59 4.65 0.11 -3.76
C THR A 59 3.37 0.70 -4.35
N ALA A 60 2.19 0.11 -4.07
CA ALA A 60 0.93 0.67 -4.55
C ALA A 60 0.57 1.99 -3.87
N MET A 61 0.83 2.11 -2.58
CA MET A 61 0.52 3.29 -1.79
C MET A 61 1.48 4.43 -2.09
N TYR A 62 2.78 4.15 -2.06
CA TYR A 62 3.82 5.17 -2.04
C TYR A 62 4.68 5.21 -3.30
N GLY A 63 4.57 4.23 -4.19
CA GLY A 63 5.33 4.18 -5.44
C GLY A 63 6.52 3.23 -5.36
N GLU A 64 7.18 3.04 -6.49
CA GLU A 64 8.32 2.12 -6.62
C GLU A 64 9.56 2.69 -5.94
N TYR A 65 10.18 1.94 -5.03
CA TYR A 65 11.44 2.37 -4.41
C TYR A 65 12.54 2.49 -5.47
N THR A 66 13.01 3.71 -5.72
CA THR A 66 13.98 3.99 -6.77
C THR A 66 15.29 4.48 -6.15
N LEU A 67 16.38 3.82 -6.51
CA LEU A 67 17.74 4.19 -6.13
C LEU A 67 18.39 4.97 -7.25
N LEU A 68 18.92 6.15 -6.94
CA LEU A 68 19.82 6.86 -7.85
C LEU A 68 21.25 6.35 -7.61
N LEU A 69 21.85 5.75 -8.62
CA LEU A 69 23.23 5.29 -8.57
C LEU A 69 24.12 6.29 -9.32
N ASP A 70 25.21 6.70 -8.68
CA ASP A 70 26.27 7.39 -9.38
C ASP A 70 27.04 6.39 -10.26
N ARG A 71 27.17 6.71 -11.54
CA ARG A 71 27.69 5.78 -12.55
C ARG A 71 29.20 5.54 -12.40
N GLU A 72 29.96 6.53 -11.93
CA GLU A 72 31.41 6.42 -11.81
C GLU A 72 31.82 5.65 -10.55
N SER A 73 31.13 5.89 -9.43
CA SER A 73 31.42 5.23 -8.16
C SER A 73 30.62 3.96 -7.90
N ASN A 74 29.57 3.69 -8.70
CA ASN A 74 28.57 2.63 -8.48
C ASN A 74 27.93 2.68 -7.08
N LYS A 75 27.91 3.86 -6.44
CA LYS A 75 27.32 4.05 -5.12
C LYS A 75 25.93 4.64 -5.24
N ALA A 76 25.05 4.25 -4.31
CA ALA A 76 23.76 4.92 -4.13
C ALA A 76 24.00 6.34 -3.62
N VAL A 77 23.52 7.32 -4.36
CA VAL A 77 23.66 8.75 -4.01
C VAL A 77 22.35 9.35 -3.54
N ASP A 78 21.22 8.75 -3.90
CA ASP A 78 19.90 9.17 -3.43
C ASP A 78 18.89 8.01 -3.49
N TYR A 79 17.78 8.15 -2.79
CA TYR A 79 16.63 7.24 -2.85
C TYR A 79 15.34 8.05 -2.83
N PHE A 80 14.41 7.67 -3.70
CA PHE A 80 13.12 8.33 -3.77
C PHE A 80 12.00 7.34 -4.09
N GLN A 81 10.79 7.74 -3.70
CA GLN A 81 9.59 7.01 -4.08
C GLN A 81 9.22 7.40 -5.51
N GLY A 82 9.16 6.39 -6.38
CA GLY A 82 9.07 6.52 -7.83
C GLY A 82 7.63 6.61 -8.34
N ARG A 83 7.42 6.09 -9.55
CA ARG A 83 6.11 6.18 -10.25
C ARG A 83 5.06 5.28 -9.59
N ASN A 84 3.83 5.38 -10.09
CA ASN A 84 2.71 4.50 -9.72
C ASN A 84 2.19 4.63 -8.28
N GLN A 85 2.58 5.63 -7.49
CA GLN A 85 1.95 5.86 -6.17
C GLN A 85 0.45 6.19 -6.28
N SER A 86 -0.39 5.56 -5.46
CA SER A 86 -1.83 5.83 -5.39
C SER A 86 -2.20 6.83 -4.31
N LEU A 87 -1.37 6.95 -3.28
CA LEU A 87 -1.53 7.86 -2.15
C LEU A 87 -0.47 8.96 -2.22
N GLY A 88 -0.76 10.08 -1.58
CA GLY A 88 0.09 11.27 -1.64
C GLY A 88 -0.71 12.52 -1.35
N ALA A 89 -0.05 13.55 -0.81
CA ALA A 89 -0.68 14.83 -0.45
C ALA A 89 -1.47 15.45 -1.62
N ALA A 90 -0.93 15.36 -2.85
CA ALA A 90 -1.56 15.89 -4.07
C ALA A 90 -2.43 14.87 -4.83
N LYS A 91 -2.45 13.59 -4.44
CA LYS A 91 -3.17 12.51 -5.17
C LYS A 91 -4.40 12.02 -4.42
N ASN A 92 -4.20 11.46 -3.24
CA ASN A 92 -5.26 10.82 -2.49
C ASN A 92 -4.94 10.78 -1.00
N THR A 93 -5.75 11.52 -0.25
CA THR A 93 -5.68 11.63 1.21
C THR A 93 -6.93 11.07 1.89
N SER A 94 -7.87 10.47 1.14
CA SER A 94 -9.16 10.05 1.71
C SER A 94 -9.09 8.74 2.49
N PHE A 95 -8.17 7.85 2.15
CA PHE A 95 -7.96 6.61 2.90
C PHE A 95 -7.18 6.90 4.18
N SER A 96 -7.61 6.36 5.31
CA SER A 96 -6.83 6.36 6.56
C SER A 96 -5.79 5.24 6.57
N ALA A 97 -6.16 4.08 6.01
CA ALA A 97 -5.28 2.93 5.82
C ALA A 97 -5.77 2.04 4.67
N VAL A 98 -4.88 1.20 4.17
CA VAL A 98 -5.21 0.06 3.30
C VAL A 98 -4.81 -1.21 4.04
N GLY A 99 -5.67 -2.22 4.04
CA GLY A 99 -5.49 -3.43 4.83
C GLY A 99 -5.50 -4.69 3.99
N ARG A 100 -4.78 -5.70 4.47
CA ARG A 100 -4.80 -7.07 3.96
C ARG A 100 -5.57 -7.94 4.93
N LEU A 101 -6.55 -8.68 4.42
CA LEU A 101 -7.17 -9.81 5.10
C LEU A 101 -6.54 -11.10 4.59
N TYR A 102 -6.10 -11.98 5.48
CA TYR A 102 -5.42 -13.23 5.11
C TYR A 102 -5.67 -14.35 6.12
N PRO A 103 -5.63 -15.63 5.68
CA PRO A 103 -5.76 -16.76 6.60
C PRO A 103 -4.48 -16.96 7.42
N VAL A 104 -4.64 -17.23 8.71
CA VAL A 104 -3.57 -17.54 9.68
C VAL A 104 -4.02 -18.71 10.55
N ARG A 105 -3.46 -19.91 10.32
CA ARG A 105 -3.73 -21.12 11.14
C ARG A 105 -5.24 -21.38 11.38
N GLY A 106 -6.05 -21.24 10.33
CA GLY A 106 -7.51 -21.43 10.40
C GLY A 106 -8.32 -20.24 10.94
N LYS A 107 -7.68 -19.10 11.23
CA LYS A 107 -8.31 -17.83 11.60
C LYS A 107 -8.06 -16.77 10.53
N LEU A 108 -8.75 -15.64 10.59
CA LEU A 108 -8.46 -14.48 9.76
C LEU A 108 -7.58 -13.48 10.51
N GLY A 109 -6.48 -13.07 9.88
CA GLY A 109 -5.62 -11.98 10.32
C GLY A 109 -5.84 -10.73 9.47
N VAL A 110 -5.61 -9.56 10.07
CA VAL A 110 -5.66 -8.28 9.36
C VAL A 110 -4.38 -7.49 9.62
N THR A 111 -3.70 -7.10 8.54
CA THR A 111 -2.59 -6.14 8.58
C THR A 111 -3.06 -4.82 7.98
N LEU A 112 -2.89 -3.70 8.68
CA LEU A 112 -3.23 -2.36 8.21
C LEU A 112 -1.95 -1.57 7.88
N PHE A 113 -1.87 -1.06 6.67
CA PHE A 113 -0.82 -0.15 6.21
C PHE A 113 -1.35 1.28 6.33
N GLU A 114 -0.70 2.08 7.19
CA GLU A 114 -1.08 3.48 7.40
C GLU A 114 -0.93 4.28 6.10
N ASN A 115 -1.91 5.14 5.79
CA ASN A 115 -1.70 6.24 4.87
C ASN A 115 -1.15 7.46 5.63
N ALA A 116 0.15 7.73 5.47
CA ALA A 116 0.79 8.87 6.13
C ALA A 116 0.19 10.22 5.72
N PHE A 117 -0.39 10.31 4.52
CA PHE A 117 -1.04 11.51 3.98
C PHE A 117 -2.55 11.60 4.27
N ALA A 118 -3.10 10.69 5.08
CA ALA A 118 -4.54 10.68 5.36
C ALA A 118 -5.04 12.01 5.95
N LYS A 119 -6.11 12.55 5.36
CA LYS A 119 -6.82 13.74 5.86
C LYS A 119 -7.51 13.44 7.20
N VAL A 120 -8.07 12.25 7.33
CA VAL A 120 -8.68 11.77 8.58
C VAL A 120 -7.85 10.59 9.07
N LYS A 121 -7.19 10.76 10.21
CA LYS A 121 -6.30 9.73 10.78
C LYS A 121 -7.11 8.70 11.55
N LEU A 122 -6.73 7.43 11.39
CA LEU A 122 -7.23 6.35 12.23
C LEU A 122 -6.45 6.38 13.57
N PRO A 123 -7.10 6.23 14.73
CA PRO A 123 -6.39 6.13 16.01
C PRO A 123 -5.76 4.74 16.14
N PHE A 124 -4.62 4.52 15.48
CA PHE A 124 -3.97 3.21 15.40
C PHE A 124 -3.62 2.64 16.78
N ASP A 125 -3.28 3.49 17.74
CA ASP A 125 -2.88 3.05 19.09
C ASP A 125 -4.08 2.61 19.94
N ALA A 126 -5.32 2.89 19.51
CA ALA A 126 -6.56 2.44 20.15
C ALA A 126 -7.18 1.22 19.45
N LEU A 127 -6.51 0.66 18.42
CA LEU A 127 -7.04 -0.50 17.72
C LEU A 127 -6.95 -1.77 18.57
N PRO A 128 -7.93 -2.69 18.46
CA PRO A 128 -7.83 -4.01 19.06
C PRO A 128 -6.57 -4.75 18.59
N SER A 129 -6.02 -5.60 19.46
CA SER A 129 -4.79 -6.36 19.19
C SER A 129 -4.89 -7.38 18.04
N CYS A 130 -6.08 -7.55 17.46
CA CYS A 130 -6.27 -8.37 16.26
C CYS A 130 -5.79 -7.70 14.98
N PHE A 131 -5.48 -6.39 15.02
CA PHE A 131 -4.89 -5.67 13.90
C PHE A 131 -3.38 -5.56 14.07
N GLU A 132 -2.64 -6.09 13.10
CA GLU A 132 -1.25 -5.72 12.90
C GLU A 132 -1.20 -4.36 12.17
N VAL A 133 -0.31 -3.46 12.57
CA VAL A 133 -0.21 -2.12 11.95
C VAL A 133 1.20 -1.90 11.42
N LYS A 134 1.29 -1.50 10.14
CA LYS A 134 2.52 -1.09 9.47
C LYS A 134 2.47 0.41 9.20
N LYS A 135 3.18 1.17 10.03
CA LYS A 135 3.40 2.61 9.83
C LYS A 135 4.51 2.79 8.81
N THR A 136 4.31 3.67 7.83
CA THR A 136 5.33 3.99 6.82
C THR A 136 5.96 5.33 7.16
N GLU A 137 7.26 5.34 7.37
CA GLU A 137 8.03 6.58 7.50
C GLU A 137 8.26 7.16 6.11
N ILE A 138 7.73 8.36 5.86
CA ILE A 138 7.97 9.08 4.62
C ILE A 138 9.10 10.06 4.88
N THR A 139 10.29 9.74 4.37
CA THR A 139 11.43 10.64 4.41
C THR A 139 11.14 11.87 3.55
N ARG A 140 11.25 13.06 4.16
CA ARG A 140 10.90 14.37 3.60
C ARG A 140 11.83 14.86 2.47
N SER A 141 12.50 13.98 1.73
CA SER A 141 13.41 14.36 0.66
C SER A 141 12.67 14.57 -0.67
N GLN A 142 11.53 15.27 -0.67
CA GLN A 142 10.78 15.58 -1.91
C GLN A 142 10.00 16.88 -1.79
N TYR A 143 10.71 18.01 -1.80
CA TYR A 143 10.21 19.29 -2.30
C TYR A 143 11.39 20.05 -2.94
N VAL A 144 11.69 19.73 -4.20
CA VAL A 144 12.36 20.64 -5.13
C VAL A 144 11.46 20.74 -6.36
#